data_AF-A0AAV4II33-F1
#
_entry.id   AF-A0AAV4II33-F1
#
_cell.length_a   1.000
_cell.length_b   1.000
_cell.length_c   1.000
_cell.angle_alpha   90.00
_cell.angle_beta   90.00
_cell.angle_gamma   90.00
#
_symmetry.space_group_name_H-M   'P 1'
#
loop_
_entity.id
_entity.type
_entity.pdbx_description
1 polymer ?
#
loop_
_entity_poly.entity_id
_entity_poly.type
_entity_poly.pdbx_seq_one_letter_code
_entity_poly.pdbx_strand_id
1 'polypeptide(L)'
;MEKVTRERGVVSMENTNYTAEEIIKMGKVFYYGATGPEFEALPEDPSLLDMLPHMAELFDDLNVKKVRPEFEALPEDPSLLDMLPHMAELFDDLNVKKIEIVFNKLKKIFAMDSQSNIWLDEALAEQIAMFFTAATGDDLRRFSVDTRRVILQTMGKEYSYVKKMTRQRAQELFDVMMDLDNLGSQSSYEEDDISDYGYMWCGQHKEQAAKFADTAVDGMMTKLQDCVHLEASTRKAMVSRAVALSGGLGDLLTNSPQRLEDMGSMVLDLDLSQVNALDDSQKQVFVSSTKKIMESVTYVQAQTKTRPDSEISQSEKSQDEDKIASFGRAVFDLHLSVTFSRRRRRRRRSLSTADCATIQSFNGALSFLTATDILSLSSSEFEDCIGEFQTTSWTSDQLAAFQTQLTTVKVVVVVVVVVVVVVVVVVVVVVVEAVVVVVLVVVVEVVVIVVVVVIVVVVVIVQSTRTAAGILLQFIY
;
A
#
# COMPACT_ATOMS: atom_id res chain seq x y z
N MET A 1 -24.33 -9.11 -13.94
CA MET A 1 -24.40 -8.66 -12.52
C MET A 1 -25.82 -8.47 -12.04
N GLU A 2 -26.62 -7.62 -12.67
CA GLU A 2 -27.97 -7.26 -12.18
C GLU A 2 -28.85 -8.48 -11.80
N LYS A 3 -28.89 -9.52 -12.63
CA LYS A 3 -29.59 -10.78 -12.35
C LYS A 3 -29.02 -11.55 -11.13
N VAL A 4 -27.69 -11.66 -11.01
CA VAL A 4 -27.02 -12.31 -9.86
C VAL A 4 -27.33 -11.58 -8.55
N THR A 5 -27.29 -10.25 -8.58
CA THR A 5 -27.73 -9.41 -7.45
C THR A 5 -29.20 -9.58 -7.09
N ARG A 6 -30.04 -9.85 -8.09
CA ARG A 6 -31.49 -10.05 -7.91
C ARG A 6 -31.81 -11.40 -7.28
N GLU A 7 -31.05 -12.44 -7.60
CA GLU A 7 -31.29 -13.80 -7.11
C GLU A 7 -30.57 -14.13 -5.79
N ARG A 8 -29.34 -13.65 -5.60
CA ARG A 8 -28.53 -13.96 -4.41
C ARG A 8 -28.19 -12.75 -3.54
N GLY A 9 -28.66 -11.56 -3.90
CA GLY A 9 -28.37 -10.31 -3.18
C GLY A 9 -27.04 -9.69 -3.62
N VAL A 10 -26.67 -8.55 -3.00
CA VAL A 10 -25.44 -7.84 -3.35
C VAL A 10 -24.21 -8.70 -3.10
N VAL A 11 -23.31 -8.78 -4.09
CA VAL A 11 -22.03 -9.48 -3.94
C VAL A 11 -21.20 -8.69 -2.93
N SER A 12 -21.06 -9.25 -1.74
CA SER A 12 -20.39 -8.68 -0.59
C SER A 12 -19.80 -9.82 0.23
N MET A 13 -18.67 -9.58 0.90
CA MET A 13 -18.12 -10.54 1.87
C MET A 13 -19.07 -10.82 3.03
N GLU A 14 -20.02 -9.92 3.29
CA GLU A 14 -21.04 -10.06 4.34
C GLU A 14 -22.26 -10.89 3.88
N ASN A 15 -22.36 -11.18 2.59
CA ASN A 15 -23.49 -11.93 2.04
C ASN A 15 -23.17 -13.44 2.03
N THR A 16 -23.75 -14.18 2.97
CA THR A 16 -23.56 -15.64 3.12
C THR A 16 -24.12 -16.47 1.97
N ASN A 17 -24.82 -15.86 1.01
CA ASN A 17 -25.29 -16.53 -0.20
C ASN A 17 -24.16 -16.80 -1.22
N TYR A 18 -22.96 -16.30 -0.93
CA TYR A 18 -21.75 -16.58 -1.68
C TYR A 18 -20.68 -17.15 -0.76
N THR A 19 -20.03 -18.21 -1.21
CA THR A 19 -18.76 -18.67 -0.64
C THR A 19 -17.63 -17.72 -1.06
N ALA A 20 -16.56 -17.66 -0.25
CA ALA A 20 -15.37 -16.88 -0.60
C ALA A 20 -14.78 -17.30 -1.97
N GLU A 21 -14.88 -18.60 -2.29
CA GLU A 21 -14.42 -19.16 -3.55
C GLU A 21 -15.27 -18.68 -4.75
N GLU A 22 -16.60 -18.62 -4.61
CA GLU A 22 -17.50 -18.08 -5.64
C GLU A 22 -17.24 -16.57 -5.88
N ILE A 23 -16.98 -15.79 -4.83
CA ILE A 23 -16.65 -14.35 -4.95
C ILE A 23 -15.32 -14.15 -5.69
N ILE A 24 -14.28 -14.92 -5.35
CA ILE A 24 -12.98 -14.85 -6.02
C ILE A 24 -13.11 -15.26 -7.50
N LYS A 25 -13.87 -16.32 -7.80
CA LYS A 25 -14.12 -16.79 -9.17
C LYS A 25 -14.88 -15.75 -9.99
N MET A 26 -15.91 -15.13 -9.43
CA MET A 26 -16.60 -13.99 -10.05
C MET A 26 -15.66 -12.82 -10.31
N GLY A 27 -14.83 -12.45 -9.32
CA GLY A 27 -13.84 -11.38 -9.45
C GLY A 27 -12.87 -11.61 -10.61
N LYS A 28 -12.37 -12.84 -10.78
CA LYS A 28 -11.54 -13.22 -11.93
C LYS A 28 -12.28 -13.07 -13.26
N VAL A 29 -13.52 -13.56 -13.37
CA VAL A 29 -14.31 -13.41 -14.60
C VAL A 29 -14.55 -11.95 -14.95
N PHE A 30 -14.82 -11.06 -13.98
CA PHE A 30 -14.97 -9.62 -14.24
C PHE A 30 -13.67 -8.91 -14.58
N TYR A 31 -12.56 -9.31 -13.96
CA TYR A 31 -11.24 -8.74 -14.22
C TYR A 31 -10.73 -9.12 -15.63
N TYR A 32 -11.04 -10.33 -16.11
CA TYR A 32 -10.55 -10.84 -17.39
C TYR A 32 -11.58 -10.79 -18.55
N GLY A 33 -12.88 -10.77 -18.25
CA GLY A 33 -13.95 -11.00 -19.22
C GLY A 33 -14.94 -9.85 -19.30
N ALA A 34 -14.71 -8.91 -20.23
CA ALA A 34 -15.75 -7.97 -20.64
C ALA A 34 -15.73 -7.59 -22.14
N THR A 35 -14.81 -8.09 -22.97
CA THR A 35 -14.67 -7.58 -24.36
C THR A 35 -14.48 -8.64 -25.45
N GLY A 36 -14.71 -9.93 -25.19
CA GLY A 36 -14.59 -10.99 -26.20
C GLY A 36 -15.93 -11.42 -26.82
N PRO A 37 -15.98 -11.84 -28.10
CA PRO A 37 -17.21 -12.36 -28.74
C PRO A 37 -17.67 -13.70 -28.12
N GLU A 38 -16.79 -14.47 -27.50
CA GLU A 38 -17.17 -15.67 -26.74
C GLU A 38 -18.12 -15.41 -25.55
N PHE A 39 -18.25 -14.16 -25.09
CA PHE A 39 -19.13 -13.77 -23.99
C PHE A 39 -20.55 -13.43 -24.45
N GLU A 40 -20.79 -13.23 -25.75
CA GLU A 40 -22.13 -13.00 -26.32
C GLU A 40 -22.99 -14.27 -26.31
N ALA A 41 -22.37 -15.44 -26.19
CA ALA A 41 -23.03 -16.74 -26.22
C ALA A 41 -23.29 -17.36 -24.82
N LEU A 42 -22.98 -16.65 -23.73
CA LEU A 42 -23.21 -17.17 -22.39
C LEU A 42 -24.70 -17.25 -22.09
N PRO A 43 -25.21 -18.38 -21.57
CA PRO A 43 -26.63 -18.52 -21.26
C PRO A 43 -27.01 -17.54 -20.15
N GLU A 44 -28.22 -17.01 -20.31
CA GLU A 44 -28.76 -15.92 -19.49
C GLU A 44 -29.48 -16.38 -18.21
N ASP A 45 -29.41 -17.68 -17.94
CA ASP A 45 -30.12 -18.37 -16.88
C ASP A 45 -29.18 -18.74 -15.70
N PRO A 46 -29.71 -19.25 -14.56
CA PRO A 46 -28.92 -19.53 -13.36
C PRO A 46 -27.78 -20.53 -13.56
N SER A 47 -27.76 -21.32 -14.64
CA SER A 47 -26.66 -22.25 -14.94
C SER A 47 -25.33 -21.54 -15.22
N LEU A 48 -25.37 -20.23 -15.54
CA LEU A 48 -24.16 -19.41 -15.67
C LEU A 48 -23.30 -19.46 -14.40
N LEU A 49 -23.91 -19.50 -13.22
CA LEU A 49 -23.20 -19.58 -11.94
C LEU A 49 -22.48 -20.92 -11.76
N ASP A 50 -23.04 -22.01 -12.28
CA ASP A 50 -22.41 -23.34 -12.26
C ASP A 50 -21.25 -23.43 -13.27
N MET A 51 -21.26 -22.58 -14.31
CA MET A 51 -20.16 -22.46 -15.27
C MET A 51 -19.04 -21.52 -14.83
N LEU A 52 -19.28 -20.57 -13.92
CA LEU A 52 -18.27 -19.63 -13.44
C LEU A 52 -17.00 -20.28 -12.86
N PRO A 53 -17.08 -21.36 -12.04
CA PRO A 53 -15.90 -22.10 -11.60
C PRO A 53 -15.07 -22.66 -12.76
N HIS A 54 -15.74 -23.26 -13.73
CA HIS A 54 -15.09 -23.82 -14.92
C HIS A 54 -14.53 -22.74 -15.82
N MET A 55 -15.16 -21.56 -15.90
CA MET A 55 -14.63 -20.39 -16.60
C MET A 55 -13.41 -19.80 -15.87
N ALA A 56 -13.42 -19.71 -14.54
CA ALA A 56 -12.27 -19.26 -13.76
C ALA A 56 -11.05 -20.18 -13.94
N GLU A 57 -11.28 -21.49 -13.97
CA GLU A 57 -10.26 -22.49 -14.35
C GLU A 57 -9.83 -22.30 -15.81
N LEU A 58 -10.77 -22.07 -16.73
CA LEU A 58 -10.48 -21.74 -18.13
C LEU A 58 -9.67 -20.45 -18.27
N PHE A 59 -9.82 -19.46 -17.37
CA PHE A 59 -9.07 -18.20 -17.38
C PHE A 59 -7.64 -18.36 -16.87
N ASP A 60 -7.45 -19.15 -15.82
CA ASP A 60 -6.10 -19.54 -15.39
C ASP A 60 -5.42 -20.35 -16.53
N ASP A 61 -6.17 -21.22 -17.21
CA ASP A 61 -5.74 -21.93 -18.42
C ASP A 61 -5.52 -21.01 -19.62
N LEU A 62 -6.31 -19.96 -19.82
CA LEU A 62 -6.16 -18.97 -20.91
C LEU A 62 -5.00 -18.03 -20.66
N ASN A 63 -4.64 -17.71 -19.41
CA ASN A 63 -3.42 -16.96 -19.11
C ASN A 63 -2.17 -17.82 -19.31
N VAL A 64 -2.28 -19.13 -19.09
CA VAL A 64 -1.22 -20.11 -19.40
C VAL A 64 -1.15 -20.42 -20.91
N LYS A 65 -2.30 -20.48 -21.61
CA LYS A 65 -2.44 -20.74 -23.06
C LYS A 65 -2.40 -19.49 -23.95
N LYS A 66 -2.46 -18.28 -23.39
CA LYS A 66 -2.10 -17.00 -24.06
C LYS A 66 -0.63 -16.63 -23.82
N VAL A 67 0.27 -17.63 -23.84
CA VAL A 67 1.41 -17.41 -24.72
C VAL A 67 0.78 -17.24 -26.08
N ARG A 68 0.60 -15.99 -26.55
CA ARG A 68 -0.04 -15.76 -27.85
C ARG A 68 0.65 -16.70 -28.84
N PRO A 69 -0.07 -17.43 -29.70
CA PRO A 69 0.55 -18.26 -30.73
C PRO A 69 1.60 -17.48 -31.56
N GLU A 70 1.51 -16.14 -31.56
CA GLU A 70 2.53 -15.19 -32.01
C GLU A 70 3.95 -15.47 -31.46
N PHE A 71 4.13 -15.76 -30.17
CA PHE A 71 5.47 -16.03 -29.57
C PHE A 71 6.01 -17.40 -29.96
N GLU A 72 5.15 -18.41 -30.03
CA GLU A 72 5.56 -19.74 -30.51
C GLU A 72 5.91 -19.70 -32.00
N ALA A 73 5.18 -18.88 -32.77
CA ALA A 73 5.39 -18.63 -34.19
C ALA A 73 6.57 -17.69 -34.52
N LEU A 74 7.29 -17.15 -33.52
CA LEU A 74 8.51 -16.38 -33.77
C LEU A 74 9.52 -17.21 -34.59
N PRO A 75 10.26 -16.60 -35.52
CA PRO A 75 11.23 -17.32 -36.33
C PRO A 75 12.33 -17.94 -35.46
N GLU A 76 12.85 -19.08 -35.89
CA GLU A 76 14.02 -19.74 -35.28
C GLU A 76 15.31 -19.46 -36.04
N ASP A 77 15.28 -18.48 -36.94
CA ASP A 77 16.38 -18.04 -37.77
C ASP A 77 16.81 -16.60 -37.40
N PRO A 78 17.92 -16.07 -37.97
CA PRO A 78 18.44 -14.76 -37.61
C PRO A 78 17.47 -13.58 -37.77
N SER A 79 16.36 -13.71 -38.51
CA SER A 79 15.34 -12.66 -38.60
C SER A 79 14.65 -12.35 -37.27
N LEU A 80 14.75 -13.24 -36.27
CA LEU A 80 14.30 -12.94 -34.91
C LEU A 80 15.03 -11.72 -34.33
N LEU A 81 16.32 -11.55 -34.64
CA LEU A 81 17.16 -10.48 -34.09
C LEU A 81 16.63 -9.08 -34.46
N ASP A 82 15.99 -8.95 -35.64
CA ASP A 82 15.38 -7.72 -36.10
C ASP A 82 14.11 -7.33 -35.30
N MET A 83 13.48 -8.30 -34.63
CA MET A 83 12.26 -8.08 -33.83
C MET A 83 12.56 -7.76 -32.36
N LEU A 84 13.75 -8.13 -31.87
CA LEU A 84 14.11 -7.99 -30.46
C LEU A 84 14.04 -6.54 -29.93
N PRO A 85 14.37 -5.47 -30.67
CA PRO A 85 14.24 -4.10 -30.15
C PRO A 85 12.80 -3.78 -29.76
N HIS A 86 11.84 -4.17 -30.58
CA HIS A 86 10.41 -3.96 -30.29
C HIS A 86 9.92 -4.81 -29.13
N MET A 87 10.47 -6.02 -28.96
CA MET A 87 10.15 -6.87 -27.82
C MET A 87 10.75 -6.34 -26.52
N ALA A 88 11.91 -5.70 -26.60
CA ALA A 88 12.57 -5.03 -25.48
C ALA A 88 11.75 -3.85 -24.94
N GLU A 89 11.14 -3.05 -25.82
CA GLU A 89 10.23 -1.96 -25.43
C GLU A 89 9.01 -2.45 -24.63
N LEU A 90 8.62 -3.73 -24.81
CA LEU A 90 7.50 -4.36 -24.13
C LEU A 90 7.97 -5.31 -23.01
N PHE A 91 9.23 -5.22 -22.59
CA PHE A 91 9.81 -6.21 -21.67
C PHE A 91 9.00 -6.32 -20.39
N ASP A 92 8.55 -5.22 -19.79
CA ASP A 92 7.77 -5.21 -18.54
C ASP A 92 6.49 -6.05 -18.62
N ASP A 93 5.86 -6.12 -19.80
CA ASP A 93 4.65 -6.90 -20.08
C ASP A 93 4.94 -8.39 -20.39
N LEU A 94 6.20 -8.77 -20.57
CA LEU A 94 6.59 -10.16 -20.79
C LEU A 94 6.58 -10.94 -19.48
N ASN A 95 5.81 -12.04 -19.45
CA ASN A 95 5.92 -13.00 -18.36
C ASN A 95 7.13 -13.93 -18.58
N VAL A 96 7.53 -14.64 -17.51
CA VAL A 96 8.71 -15.54 -17.52
C VAL A 96 8.67 -16.56 -18.67
N LYS A 97 7.50 -17.14 -18.98
CA LYS A 97 7.34 -18.12 -20.06
C LYS A 97 7.65 -17.53 -21.44
N LYS A 98 7.19 -16.30 -21.72
CA LYS A 98 7.49 -15.61 -22.99
C LYS A 98 8.99 -15.35 -23.12
N ILE A 99 9.64 -14.94 -22.04
CA ILE A 99 11.10 -14.72 -22.00
C ILE A 99 11.82 -16.04 -22.29
N GLU A 100 11.42 -17.15 -21.65
CA GLU A 100 11.99 -18.48 -21.91
C GLU A 100 11.83 -18.93 -23.36
N ILE A 101 10.68 -18.67 -24.00
CA ILE A 101 10.47 -19.01 -25.42
C ILE A 101 11.45 -18.25 -26.32
N VAL A 102 11.60 -16.94 -26.12
CA VAL A 102 12.54 -16.11 -26.90
C VAL A 102 13.97 -16.58 -26.67
N PHE A 103 14.34 -16.81 -25.41
CA PHE A 103 15.66 -17.33 -25.05
C PHE A 103 15.96 -18.67 -25.73
N ASN A 104 15.01 -19.61 -25.74
CA ASN A 104 15.18 -20.90 -26.40
C ASN A 104 15.38 -20.76 -27.92
N LYS A 105 14.75 -19.77 -28.56
CA LYS A 105 14.98 -19.48 -29.98
C LYS A 105 16.36 -18.86 -30.22
N LEU A 106 16.79 -17.91 -29.36
CA LEU A 106 18.17 -17.38 -29.40
C LEU A 106 19.21 -18.49 -29.20
N LYS A 107 18.95 -19.42 -28.28
CA LYS A 107 19.79 -20.58 -28.01
C LYS A 107 20.02 -21.43 -29.26
N LYS A 108 18.96 -21.65 -30.06
CA LYS A 108 19.04 -22.33 -31.36
C LYS A 108 19.81 -21.51 -32.41
N ILE A 109 19.51 -20.21 -32.54
CA ILE A 109 20.16 -19.31 -33.52
C ILE A 109 21.67 -19.27 -33.30
N PHE A 110 22.11 -19.17 -32.04
CA PHE A 110 23.53 -19.15 -31.69
C PHE A 110 24.13 -20.55 -31.54
N ALA A 111 23.37 -21.61 -31.82
CA ALA A 111 23.80 -23.01 -31.76
C ALA A 111 24.49 -23.39 -30.42
N MET A 112 24.00 -22.84 -29.30
CA MET A 112 24.65 -22.94 -27.98
C MET A 112 24.78 -24.37 -27.44
N ASP A 113 23.96 -25.31 -27.94
CA ASP A 113 24.06 -26.73 -27.58
C ASP A 113 25.30 -27.41 -28.18
N SER A 114 25.86 -26.84 -29.25
CA SER A 114 26.95 -27.44 -30.02
C SER A 114 28.22 -26.57 -30.06
N GLN A 115 28.07 -25.26 -29.88
CA GLN A 115 29.16 -24.30 -29.94
C GLN A 115 29.59 -23.86 -28.54
N SER A 116 30.82 -23.38 -28.46
CA SER A 116 31.39 -22.75 -27.26
C SER A 116 32.23 -21.57 -27.70
N ASN A 117 32.47 -20.64 -26.80
CA ASN A 117 33.15 -19.38 -27.07
C ASN A 117 32.45 -18.58 -28.19
N ILE A 118 31.13 -18.40 -28.07
CA ILE A 118 30.32 -17.60 -29.00
C ILE A 118 30.65 -16.11 -28.79
N TRP A 119 30.96 -15.40 -29.87
CA TRP A 119 31.27 -13.97 -29.86
C TRP A 119 30.10 -13.20 -30.46
N LEU A 120 29.56 -12.28 -29.68
CA LEU A 120 28.62 -11.28 -30.15
C LEU A 120 29.28 -9.92 -30.04
N ASP A 121 28.96 -9.03 -30.97
CA ASP A 121 29.29 -7.62 -30.78
C ASP A 121 28.52 -7.07 -29.57
N GLU A 122 29.06 -6.01 -28.98
CA GLU A 122 28.55 -5.41 -27.75
C GLU A 122 27.09 -4.95 -27.91
N ALA A 123 26.74 -4.30 -29.03
CA ALA A 123 25.38 -3.81 -29.26
C ALA A 123 24.35 -4.94 -29.31
N LEU A 124 24.66 -6.03 -30.02
CA LEU A 124 23.79 -7.20 -30.04
C LEU A 124 23.70 -7.86 -28.66
N ALA A 125 24.82 -7.99 -27.93
CA ALA A 125 24.84 -8.56 -26.59
C ALA A 125 23.97 -7.76 -25.60
N GLU A 126 24.06 -6.42 -25.63
CA GLU A 126 23.19 -5.54 -24.83
C GLU A 126 21.72 -5.70 -25.19
N GLN A 127 21.39 -5.71 -26.49
CA GLN A 127 20.02 -5.81 -26.99
C GLN A 127 19.33 -7.11 -26.56
N ILE A 128 20.05 -8.23 -26.46
CA ILE A 128 19.47 -9.52 -26.12
C ILE A 128 19.55 -9.85 -24.62
N ALA A 129 20.30 -9.07 -23.83
CA ALA A 129 20.65 -9.39 -22.45
C ALA A 129 19.42 -9.68 -21.56
N MET A 130 18.32 -8.94 -21.73
CA MET A 130 17.11 -9.15 -20.95
C MET A 130 16.48 -10.55 -21.13
N PHE A 131 16.67 -11.19 -22.29
CA PHE A 131 16.18 -12.55 -22.52
C PHE A 131 17.06 -13.61 -21.85
N PHE A 132 18.29 -13.26 -21.49
CA PHE A 132 19.18 -14.12 -20.71
C PHE A 132 18.80 -14.21 -19.23
N THR A 133 17.77 -13.49 -18.79
CA THR A 133 17.13 -13.75 -17.48
C THR A 133 16.52 -15.16 -17.39
N ALA A 134 16.30 -15.84 -18.52
CA ALA A 134 15.90 -17.24 -18.61
C ALA A 134 17.08 -18.23 -18.75
N ALA A 135 18.32 -17.75 -18.92
CA ALA A 135 19.48 -18.60 -19.16
C ALA A 135 19.92 -19.35 -17.90
N THR A 136 20.53 -20.52 -18.10
CA THR A 136 21.30 -21.19 -17.04
C THR A 136 22.73 -20.66 -16.99
N GLY A 137 23.46 -20.92 -15.91
CA GLY A 137 24.88 -20.56 -15.83
C GLY A 137 25.73 -21.22 -16.94
N ASP A 138 25.41 -22.47 -17.30
CA ASP A 138 26.10 -23.18 -18.38
C ASP A 138 25.82 -22.61 -19.77
N ASP A 139 24.61 -22.08 -19.99
CA ASP A 139 24.28 -21.37 -21.23
C ASP A 139 25.16 -20.11 -21.38
N LEU A 140 25.28 -19.29 -20.32
CA LEU A 140 26.17 -18.12 -20.35
C LEU A 140 27.64 -18.50 -20.54
N ARG A 141 28.07 -19.64 -19.98
CA ARG A 141 29.43 -20.16 -20.17
C ARG A 141 29.77 -20.55 -21.60
N ARG A 142 28.77 -20.66 -22.49
CA ARG A 142 29.00 -20.85 -23.94
C ARG A 142 29.48 -19.60 -24.65
N PHE A 143 29.30 -18.41 -24.09
CA PHE A 143 29.79 -17.17 -24.67
C PHE A 143 31.25 -16.90 -24.30
N SER A 144 31.91 -16.10 -25.15
CA SER A 144 33.20 -15.48 -24.84
C SER A 144 33.12 -14.68 -23.53
N VAL A 145 34.26 -14.46 -22.88
CA VAL A 145 34.34 -13.70 -21.62
C VAL A 145 33.75 -12.30 -21.79
N ASP A 146 34.12 -11.61 -22.88
CA ASP A 146 33.67 -10.24 -23.16
C ASP A 146 32.16 -10.18 -23.39
N THR A 147 31.61 -11.06 -24.24
CA THR A 147 30.16 -11.13 -24.47
C THR A 147 29.39 -11.45 -23.20
N ARG A 148 29.89 -12.39 -22.38
CA ARG A 148 29.25 -12.76 -21.11
C ARG A 148 29.25 -11.60 -20.12
N ARG A 149 30.35 -10.84 -20.05
CA ARG A 149 30.45 -9.64 -19.22
C ARG A 149 29.40 -8.61 -19.64
N VAL A 150 29.29 -8.28 -20.93
CA VAL A 150 28.30 -7.31 -21.44
C VAL A 150 26.87 -7.74 -21.10
N ILE A 151 26.54 -9.03 -21.28
CA ILE A 151 25.21 -9.55 -20.95
C ILE A 151 24.91 -9.37 -19.45
N LEU A 152 25.82 -9.81 -18.57
CA LEU A 152 25.60 -9.73 -17.11
C LEU A 152 25.57 -8.29 -16.60
N GLN A 153 26.45 -7.41 -17.10
CA GLN A 153 26.45 -5.99 -16.76
C GLN A 153 25.13 -5.33 -17.19
N THR A 154 24.67 -5.60 -18.41
CA THR A 154 23.39 -5.06 -18.92
C THR A 154 22.20 -5.58 -18.13
N MET A 155 22.19 -6.87 -17.79
CA MET A 155 21.18 -7.44 -16.89
C MET A 155 21.19 -6.78 -15.51
N GLY A 156 22.38 -6.49 -15.00
CA GLY A 156 22.60 -5.85 -13.71
C GLY A 156 22.25 -4.36 -13.66
N LYS A 157 22.24 -3.65 -14.79
CA LYS A 157 21.88 -2.21 -14.83
C LYS A 157 20.42 -1.96 -14.46
N GLU A 158 19.51 -2.89 -14.78
CA GLU A 158 18.07 -2.72 -14.58
C GLU A 158 17.47 -3.77 -13.65
N TYR A 159 16.87 -3.33 -12.54
CA TYR A 159 16.24 -4.25 -11.58
C TYR A 159 15.05 -5.01 -12.18
N SER A 160 14.34 -4.43 -13.16
CA SER A 160 13.23 -5.08 -13.86
C SER A 160 13.63 -6.42 -14.48
N TYR A 161 14.89 -6.56 -14.93
CA TYR A 161 15.42 -7.80 -15.50
C TYR A 161 15.66 -8.84 -14.42
N VAL A 162 16.45 -8.50 -13.40
CA VAL A 162 16.76 -9.40 -12.28
C VAL A 162 15.49 -9.81 -11.53
N LYS A 163 14.56 -8.88 -11.33
CA LYS A 163 13.23 -9.13 -10.75
C LYS A 163 12.47 -10.24 -11.47
N LYS A 164 12.65 -10.49 -12.76
CA LYS A 164 11.94 -11.59 -13.46
C LYS A 164 12.60 -12.96 -13.30
N MET A 165 13.81 -13.02 -12.75
CA MET A 165 14.47 -14.29 -12.44
C MET A 165 13.84 -14.95 -11.22
N THR A 166 14.00 -16.27 -11.15
CA THR A 166 13.89 -17.00 -9.89
C THR A 166 15.13 -16.76 -9.03
N ARG A 167 15.02 -16.89 -7.71
CA ARG A 167 16.17 -16.83 -6.77
C ARG A 167 17.32 -17.74 -7.21
N GLN A 168 17.03 -19.02 -7.50
CA GLN A 168 18.04 -19.97 -7.96
C GLN A 168 18.75 -19.48 -9.23
N ARG A 169 18.02 -18.94 -10.20
CA ARG A 169 18.61 -18.44 -11.43
C ARG A 169 19.46 -17.20 -11.19
N ALA A 170 19.01 -16.27 -10.36
CA ALA A 170 19.81 -15.11 -9.96
C ALA A 170 21.13 -15.54 -9.28
N GLN A 171 21.09 -16.55 -8.41
CA GLN A 171 22.29 -17.15 -7.78
C GLN A 171 23.21 -17.83 -8.79
N GLU A 172 22.67 -18.64 -9.71
CA GLU A 172 23.47 -19.30 -10.76
C GLU A 172 24.19 -18.28 -11.65
N LEU A 173 23.50 -17.21 -12.05
CA LEU A 173 24.09 -16.15 -12.87
C LEU A 173 25.09 -15.30 -12.08
N PHE A 174 24.83 -15.08 -10.80
CA PHE A 174 25.80 -14.47 -9.87
C PHE A 174 27.08 -15.32 -9.77
N ASP A 175 26.99 -16.64 -9.65
CA ASP A 175 28.19 -17.50 -9.60
C ASP A 175 29.01 -17.40 -10.89
N VAL A 176 28.36 -17.30 -12.06
CA VAL A 176 29.04 -17.06 -13.34
C VAL A 176 29.72 -15.69 -13.37
N MET A 177 29.10 -14.65 -12.81
CA MET A 177 29.70 -13.32 -12.64
C MET A 177 30.95 -13.40 -11.75
N MET A 178 30.87 -14.13 -10.62
CA MET A 178 31.98 -14.30 -9.69
C MET A 178 33.19 -15.00 -10.32
N ASP A 179 32.95 -15.92 -11.26
CA ASP A 179 33.99 -16.61 -12.02
C ASP A 179 34.68 -15.70 -13.06
N LEU A 180 33.92 -14.82 -13.73
CA LEU A 180 34.41 -14.02 -14.87
C LEU A 180 35.59 -13.12 -14.52
N ASP A 181 35.43 -12.33 -13.46
CA ASP A 181 36.42 -11.34 -13.03
C ASP A 181 37.24 -11.84 -11.83
N ASN A 182 37.18 -13.15 -11.57
CA ASN A 182 37.84 -13.80 -10.44
C ASN A 182 37.47 -13.17 -9.08
N LEU A 183 36.29 -12.55 -9.00
CA LEU A 183 35.74 -11.92 -7.79
C LEU A 183 35.59 -12.95 -6.67
N GLY A 184 35.32 -14.23 -7.01
CA GLY A 184 35.20 -15.30 -6.00
C GLY A 184 36.42 -15.42 -5.09
N SER A 185 37.61 -15.11 -5.62
CA SER A 185 38.88 -15.18 -4.89
C SER A 185 39.24 -13.89 -4.13
N GLN A 186 38.55 -12.77 -4.41
CA GLN A 186 38.84 -11.50 -3.74
C GLN A 186 38.52 -11.58 -2.24
N SER A 187 39.34 -10.89 -1.44
CA SER A 187 39.14 -10.76 0.00
C SER A 187 38.14 -9.68 0.37
N SER A 188 37.97 -8.67 -0.49
CA SER A 188 37.01 -7.59 -0.32
C SER A 188 36.50 -7.09 -1.67
N TYR A 189 35.25 -6.65 -1.70
CA TYR A 189 34.64 -6.01 -2.87
C TYR A 189 34.57 -4.49 -2.66
N GLU A 190 35.02 -3.75 -3.66
CA GLU A 190 34.97 -2.29 -3.72
C GLU A 190 33.68 -1.82 -4.42
N GLU A 191 33.44 -0.51 -4.40
CA GLU A 191 32.24 0.07 -5.01
C GLU A 191 32.19 -0.17 -6.54
N ASP A 192 33.35 -0.12 -7.20
CA ASP A 192 33.46 -0.34 -8.65
C ASP A 192 33.05 -1.77 -9.04
N ASP A 193 33.48 -2.79 -8.28
CA ASP A 193 33.08 -4.19 -8.49
C ASP A 193 31.55 -4.36 -8.44
N ILE A 194 30.89 -3.57 -7.58
CA ILE A 194 29.44 -3.60 -7.40
C ILE A 194 28.73 -2.78 -8.46
N SER A 195 29.28 -1.63 -8.80
CA SER A 195 28.72 -0.71 -9.78
C SER A 195 28.62 -1.35 -11.16
N ASP A 196 29.65 -2.09 -11.58
CA ASP A 196 29.72 -2.73 -12.90
C ASP A 196 28.60 -3.75 -13.12
N TYR A 197 28.20 -4.48 -12.08
CA TYR A 197 27.21 -5.55 -12.15
C TYR A 197 25.86 -5.23 -11.50
N GLY A 198 25.72 -4.08 -10.84
CA GLY A 198 24.45 -3.54 -10.33
C GLY A 198 23.60 -4.55 -9.54
N TYR A 199 22.38 -4.80 -10.02
CA TYR A 199 21.41 -5.70 -9.40
C TYR A 199 21.74 -7.19 -9.53
N MET A 200 22.77 -7.60 -10.28
CA MET A 200 23.20 -9.02 -10.28
C MET A 200 23.62 -9.49 -8.89
N TRP A 201 24.06 -8.56 -8.03
CA TRP A 201 24.34 -8.81 -6.62
C TRP A 201 23.13 -9.21 -5.78
N CYS A 202 21.89 -9.10 -6.29
CA CYS A 202 20.71 -9.71 -5.66
C CYS A 202 20.85 -11.24 -5.52
N GLY A 203 21.70 -11.90 -6.33
CA GLY A 203 21.95 -13.34 -6.31
C GLY A 203 23.07 -13.79 -5.37
N GLN A 204 23.65 -12.90 -4.55
CA GLN A 204 24.81 -13.23 -3.72
C GLN A 204 24.50 -14.21 -2.57
N HIS A 205 25.51 -14.96 -2.15
CA HIS A 205 25.45 -15.78 -0.93
C HIS A 205 26.00 -15.03 0.29
N LYS A 206 25.78 -15.61 1.46
CA LYS A 206 26.14 -15.05 2.76
C LYS A 206 27.64 -14.78 2.88
N GLU A 207 28.48 -15.64 2.32
CA GLU A 207 29.94 -15.54 2.40
C GLU A 207 30.46 -14.32 1.62
N GLN A 208 29.81 -13.97 0.50
CA GLN A 208 30.15 -12.79 -0.29
C GLN A 208 29.70 -11.52 0.42
N ALA A 209 28.53 -11.53 1.06
CA ALA A 209 28.04 -10.37 1.83
C ALA A 209 29.01 -9.89 2.92
N ALA A 210 29.81 -10.80 3.49
CA ALA A 210 30.81 -10.48 4.50
C ALA A 210 32.05 -9.76 3.95
N LYS A 211 32.27 -9.79 2.63
CA LYS A 211 33.46 -9.24 1.97
C LYS A 211 33.31 -7.78 1.53
N PHE A 212 32.14 -7.14 1.69
CA PHE A 212 32.01 -5.73 1.30
C PHE A 212 32.94 -4.79 2.07
N ALA A 213 33.66 -3.96 1.34
CA ALA A 213 34.35 -2.80 1.91
C ALA A 213 33.34 -1.75 2.41
N ASP A 214 33.80 -0.77 3.19
CA ASP A 214 32.92 0.26 3.76
C ASP A 214 32.26 1.12 2.67
N THR A 215 33.04 1.56 1.67
CA THR A 215 32.53 2.33 0.52
C THR A 215 31.52 1.55 -0.31
N ALA A 216 31.77 0.25 -0.50
CA ALA A 216 30.86 -0.66 -1.18
C ALA A 216 29.50 -0.77 -0.49
N VAL A 217 29.47 -0.81 0.85
CA VAL A 217 28.22 -0.94 1.61
C VAL A 217 27.28 0.24 1.36
N ASP A 218 27.79 1.47 1.32
CA ASP A 218 26.95 2.65 1.10
C ASP A 218 26.28 2.63 -0.28
N GLY A 219 27.06 2.43 -1.35
CA GLY A 219 26.50 2.38 -2.71
C GLY A 219 25.61 1.16 -2.95
N MET A 220 25.86 0.06 -2.25
CA MET A 220 25.16 -1.20 -2.46
C MET A 220 23.82 -1.27 -1.74
N MET A 221 23.73 -0.79 -0.49
CA MET A 221 22.51 -0.93 0.31
C MET A 221 21.30 -0.34 -0.43
N THR A 222 21.45 0.88 -0.97
CA THR A 222 20.41 1.53 -1.76
C THR A 222 19.99 0.73 -3.00
N LYS A 223 20.92 0.01 -3.65
CA LYS A 223 20.60 -0.84 -4.81
C LYS A 223 19.93 -2.15 -4.37
N LEU A 224 20.37 -2.74 -3.27
CA LEU A 224 19.92 -4.07 -2.86
C LEU A 224 18.71 -4.09 -1.93
N GLN A 225 18.28 -2.93 -1.41
CA GLN A 225 17.15 -2.82 -0.48
C GLN A 225 15.85 -3.42 -1.02
N ASP A 226 15.70 -3.47 -2.34
CA ASP A 226 14.51 -3.97 -3.04
C ASP A 226 14.66 -5.41 -3.58
N CYS A 227 15.84 -6.02 -3.45
CA CYS A 227 16.12 -7.36 -3.96
C CYS A 227 15.36 -8.45 -3.20
N VAL A 228 14.32 -8.99 -3.82
CA VAL A 228 13.54 -10.11 -3.25
C VAL A 228 14.28 -11.45 -3.30
N HIS A 229 15.35 -11.56 -4.10
CA HIS A 229 16.12 -12.79 -4.27
C HIS A 229 17.08 -13.06 -3.12
N LEU A 230 17.43 -12.04 -2.32
CA LEU A 230 18.35 -12.22 -1.20
C LEU A 230 17.75 -13.13 -0.14
N GLU A 231 18.47 -14.20 0.20
CA GLU A 231 18.10 -15.07 1.31
C GLU A 231 18.20 -14.32 2.64
N ALA A 232 17.37 -14.71 3.62
CA ALA A 232 17.40 -14.13 4.96
C ALA A 232 18.79 -14.20 5.62
N SER A 233 19.56 -15.25 5.35
CA SER A 233 20.92 -15.40 5.89
C SER A 233 21.90 -14.38 5.30
N THR A 234 21.77 -14.10 4.00
CA THR A 234 22.53 -13.08 3.26
C THR A 234 22.15 -11.67 3.70
N ARG A 235 20.85 -11.35 3.76
CA ARG A 235 20.36 -10.06 4.27
C ARG A 235 20.89 -9.76 5.67
N LYS A 236 20.79 -10.74 6.57
CA LYS A 236 21.34 -10.64 7.92
C LYS A 236 22.85 -10.39 7.94
N ALA A 237 23.62 -11.06 7.08
CA ALA A 237 25.06 -10.84 6.98
C ALA A 237 25.39 -9.43 6.46
N MET A 238 24.67 -8.95 5.46
CA MET A 238 24.80 -7.59 4.93
C MET A 238 24.50 -6.53 6.00
N VAL A 239 23.38 -6.67 6.71
CA VAL A 239 22.98 -5.76 7.80
C VAL A 239 24.02 -5.78 8.92
N SER A 240 24.45 -6.97 9.34
CA SER A 240 25.48 -7.12 10.38
C SER A 240 26.79 -6.45 9.96
N ARG A 241 27.18 -6.58 8.68
CA ARG A 241 28.38 -5.96 8.12
C ARG A 241 28.26 -4.43 8.13
N ALA A 242 27.14 -3.88 7.66
CA ALA A 242 26.89 -2.45 7.64
C ALA A 242 26.87 -1.82 9.04
N VAL A 243 26.20 -2.48 10.00
CA VAL A 243 26.20 -2.06 11.41
C VAL A 243 27.60 -2.12 12.01
N ALA A 244 28.35 -3.19 11.75
CA ALA A 244 29.71 -3.35 12.28
C ALA A 244 30.69 -2.29 11.72
N LEU A 245 30.60 -1.99 10.42
CA LEU A 245 31.42 -0.95 9.78
C LEU A 245 31.15 0.44 10.35
N SER A 246 29.90 0.73 10.73
CA SER A 246 29.55 1.97 11.41
C SER A 246 30.00 2.05 12.88
N GLY A 247 30.56 0.98 13.47
CA GLY A 247 30.89 0.93 14.91
C GLY A 247 29.76 0.44 15.81
N GLY A 248 28.64 0.00 15.24
CA GLY A 248 27.43 -0.41 15.94
C GLY A 248 26.20 0.39 15.51
N LEU A 249 25.00 -0.03 15.94
CA LEU A 249 23.76 0.62 15.51
C LEU A 249 23.65 2.07 15.98
N GLY A 250 24.10 2.37 17.21
CA GLY A 250 24.10 3.73 17.75
C GLY A 250 24.98 4.70 16.94
N ASP A 251 26.17 4.27 16.56
CA ASP A 251 27.09 5.05 15.73
C ASP A 251 26.58 5.18 14.29
N LEU A 252 25.93 4.15 13.74
CA LEU A 252 25.24 4.22 12.44
C LEU A 252 24.19 5.33 12.45
N LEU A 253 23.34 5.39 13.47
CA LEU A 253 22.30 6.42 13.57
C LEU A 253 22.86 7.82 13.81
N THR A 254 24.01 7.93 14.47
CA THR A 254 24.63 9.21 14.79
C THR A 254 25.41 9.78 13.62
N ASN A 255 26.16 8.94 12.90
CA ASN A 255 27.11 9.36 11.87
C ASN A 255 26.57 9.18 10.45
N SER A 256 25.73 8.17 10.23
CA SER A 256 25.27 7.75 8.89
C SER A 256 23.81 7.32 8.89
N PRO A 257 22.85 8.16 9.34
CA PRO A 257 21.44 7.77 9.43
C PRO A 257 20.84 7.39 8.06
N GLN A 258 21.36 7.95 6.97
CA GLN A 258 20.97 7.58 5.60
C GLN A 258 21.22 6.09 5.33
N ARG A 259 22.28 5.50 5.88
CA ARG A 259 22.60 4.07 5.73
C ARG A 259 21.50 3.17 6.30
N LEU A 260 20.76 3.61 7.33
CA LEU A 260 19.60 2.88 7.85
C LEU A 260 18.44 2.89 6.84
N GLU A 261 18.20 4.04 6.21
CA GLU A 261 17.17 4.18 5.18
C GLU A 261 17.53 3.34 3.95
N ASP A 262 18.80 3.36 3.57
CA ASP A 262 19.34 2.62 2.43
C ASP A 262 19.33 1.10 2.66
N MET A 263 19.25 0.61 3.90
CA MET A 263 19.01 -0.81 4.17
C MET A 263 17.62 -1.26 3.70
N GLY A 264 16.65 -0.33 3.63
CA GLY A 264 15.24 -0.57 3.31
C GLY A 264 14.68 -1.82 3.99
N SER A 265 14.22 -2.79 3.20
CA SER A 265 13.62 -4.03 3.71
C SER A 265 14.57 -4.92 4.52
N MET A 266 15.88 -4.80 4.33
CA MET A 266 16.87 -5.61 5.07
C MET A 266 16.90 -5.26 6.56
N VAL A 267 16.38 -4.10 6.94
CA VAL A 267 16.23 -3.67 8.34
C VAL A 267 15.54 -4.73 9.22
N LEU A 268 14.70 -5.58 8.62
CA LEU A 268 13.96 -6.64 9.31
C LEU A 268 14.88 -7.70 9.93
N ASP A 269 16.11 -7.79 9.43
CA ASP A 269 17.15 -8.69 9.94
C ASP A 269 18.10 -8.01 10.95
N LEU A 270 17.79 -6.77 11.39
CA LEU A 270 18.47 -6.12 12.52
C LEU A 270 18.21 -6.87 13.83
N ASP A 271 19.22 -6.86 14.70
CA ASP A 271 19.08 -7.34 16.07
C ASP A 271 18.30 -6.31 16.90
N LEU A 272 17.02 -6.59 17.15
CA LEU A 272 16.12 -5.74 17.93
C LEU A 272 16.62 -5.48 19.37
N SER A 273 17.52 -6.33 19.91
CA SER A 273 18.13 -6.05 21.21
C SER A 273 19.00 -4.78 21.19
N GLN A 274 19.63 -4.47 20.05
CA GLN A 274 20.41 -3.24 19.86
C GLN A 274 19.51 -2.01 19.74
N VAL A 275 18.33 -2.14 19.13
CA VAL A 275 17.34 -1.05 19.02
C VAL A 275 16.87 -0.62 20.41
N ASN A 276 16.66 -1.58 21.32
CA ASN A 276 16.27 -1.29 22.70
C ASN A 276 17.38 -0.61 23.52
N ALA A 277 18.65 -0.81 23.14
CA ALA A 277 19.82 -0.23 23.80
C ALA A 277 20.13 1.21 23.35
N LEU A 278 19.43 1.74 22.35
CA LEU A 278 19.63 3.10 21.83
C LEU A 278 19.32 4.17 22.87
N ASP A 279 20.11 5.25 22.87
CA ASP A 279 19.81 6.44 23.66
C ASP A 279 18.67 7.28 23.05
N ASP A 280 18.14 8.26 23.79
CA ASP A 280 16.99 9.07 23.36
C ASP A 280 17.23 9.84 22.05
N SER A 281 18.47 10.22 21.76
CA SER A 281 18.82 10.95 20.54
C SER A 281 18.86 10.00 19.33
N GLN A 282 19.45 8.81 19.51
CA GLN A 282 19.49 7.76 18.50
C GLN A 282 18.09 7.23 18.19
N LYS A 283 17.26 7.04 19.22
CA LYS A 283 15.85 6.65 19.05
C LYS A 283 15.06 7.66 18.22
N GLN A 284 15.27 8.97 18.44
CA GLN A 284 14.63 10.01 17.63
C GLN A 284 15.02 9.91 16.16
N VAL A 285 16.29 9.65 15.88
CA VAL A 285 16.78 9.49 14.50
C VAL A 285 16.17 8.23 13.86
N PHE A 286 16.21 7.09 14.54
CA PHE A 286 15.62 5.84 14.06
C PHE A 286 14.13 6.01 13.72
N VAL A 287 13.38 6.61 14.66
CA VAL A 287 11.95 6.90 14.50
C VAL A 287 11.70 7.83 13.31
N SER A 288 12.55 8.83 13.08
CA SER A 288 12.38 9.76 11.95
C SER A 288 12.54 9.10 10.57
N SER A 289 13.30 8.01 10.49
CA SER A 289 13.50 7.22 9.27
C SER A 289 12.44 6.12 9.07
N THR A 290 11.57 5.87 10.06
CA THR A 290 10.61 4.76 10.02
C THR A 290 9.71 4.79 8.80
N LYS A 291 9.25 5.97 8.36
CA LYS A 291 8.37 6.07 7.19
C LYS A 291 9.00 5.47 5.93
N LYS A 292 10.22 5.90 5.59
CA LYS A 292 10.95 5.41 4.41
C LYS A 292 11.27 3.92 4.51
N ILE A 293 11.66 3.49 5.70
CA ILE A 293 11.95 2.07 5.98
C ILE A 293 10.70 1.22 5.75
N MET A 294 9.56 1.63 6.31
CA MET A 294 8.30 0.89 6.16
C MET A 294 7.76 0.93 4.72
N GLU A 295 8.01 2.00 3.96
CA GLU A 295 7.74 2.04 2.51
C GLU A 295 8.49 0.93 1.75
N SER A 296 9.79 0.77 2.00
CA SER A 296 10.59 -0.31 1.38
C SER A 296 10.17 -1.71 1.87
N VAL A 297 9.93 -1.87 3.18
CA VAL A 297 9.43 -3.14 3.75
C VAL A 297 8.11 -3.57 3.10
N THR A 298 7.13 -2.68 3.01
CA THR A 298 5.82 -2.98 2.39
C THR A 298 5.98 -3.30 0.91
N TYR A 299 6.86 -2.59 0.19
CA TYR A 299 7.15 -2.86 -1.22
C TYR A 299 7.73 -4.27 -1.44
N VAL A 300 8.77 -4.64 -0.70
CA VAL A 300 9.40 -5.96 -0.80
C VAL A 300 8.48 -7.07 -0.34
N GLN A 301 7.67 -6.83 0.70
CA GLN A 301 6.67 -7.80 1.16
C GLN A 301 5.60 -8.04 0.08
N ALA A 302 5.09 -6.99 -0.57
CA ALA A 302 4.11 -7.12 -1.64
C ALA A 302 4.66 -7.94 -2.81
N GLN A 303 5.94 -7.77 -3.16
CA GLN A 303 6.59 -8.59 -4.18
C GLN A 303 6.82 -10.04 -3.73
N THR A 304 7.26 -10.24 -2.49
CA THR A 304 7.53 -11.57 -1.94
C THR A 304 6.25 -12.42 -1.91
N LYS A 305 5.10 -11.79 -1.60
CA LYS A 305 3.77 -12.44 -1.61
C LYS A 305 3.35 -12.96 -2.98
N THR A 306 3.73 -12.28 -4.06
CA THR A 306 3.35 -12.68 -5.42
C THR A 306 4.29 -13.70 -6.04
N ARG A 307 5.43 -14.00 -5.40
CA ARG A 307 6.35 -15.04 -5.87
C ARG A 307 5.77 -16.45 -5.72
N PRO A 308 6.05 -17.36 -6.67
CA PRO A 308 5.62 -18.75 -6.56
C PRO A 308 6.34 -19.47 -5.41
N ASP A 309 5.69 -20.46 -4.81
CA ASP A 309 6.23 -21.21 -3.66
C ASP A 309 7.47 -22.05 -4.02
N SER A 310 7.65 -22.34 -5.31
CA SER A 310 8.87 -22.96 -5.83
C SER A 310 10.11 -22.06 -5.74
N GLU A 311 9.91 -20.76 -5.61
CA GLU A 311 10.99 -19.76 -5.48
C GLU A 311 11.19 -19.34 -4.02
N ILE A 312 10.11 -18.96 -3.35
CA ILE A 312 10.13 -18.56 -1.94
C ILE A 312 9.11 -19.42 -1.21
N SER A 313 9.59 -20.29 -0.34
CA SER A 313 8.72 -21.23 0.38
C SER A 313 7.66 -20.50 1.21
N GLN A 314 6.49 -21.12 1.38
CA GLN A 314 5.42 -20.55 2.21
C GLN A 314 5.87 -20.36 3.68
N SER A 315 6.77 -21.22 4.17
CA SER A 315 7.40 -21.06 5.48
C SER A 315 8.27 -19.81 5.58
N GLU A 316 9.03 -19.49 4.53
CA GLU A 316 9.86 -18.28 4.49
C GLU A 316 8.99 -17.03 4.43
N LYS A 317 7.94 -17.03 3.60
CA LYS A 317 6.95 -15.93 3.55
C LYS A 317 6.32 -15.67 4.91
N SER A 318 5.90 -16.73 5.62
CA SER A 318 5.35 -16.62 6.97
C SER A 318 6.37 -16.08 7.97
N GLN A 319 7.63 -16.55 7.90
CA GLN A 319 8.70 -16.03 8.77
C GLN A 319 8.96 -14.54 8.52
N ASP A 320 8.91 -14.09 7.27
CA ASP A 320 9.07 -12.68 6.93
C ASP A 320 7.86 -11.85 7.41
N GLU A 321 6.63 -12.37 7.35
CA GLU A 321 5.46 -11.72 7.97
C GLU A 321 5.62 -11.58 9.49
N ASP A 322 6.09 -12.62 10.18
CA ASP A 322 6.34 -12.60 11.62
C ASP A 322 7.45 -11.60 11.99
N LYS A 323 8.50 -11.50 11.17
CA LYS A 323 9.57 -10.50 11.34
C LYS A 323 9.03 -9.08 11.15
N ILE A 324 8.20 -8.83 10.15
CA ILE A 324 7.58 -7.53 9.92
C ILE A 324 6.70 -7.14 11.09
N ALA A 325 5.88 -8.06 11.61
CA ALA A 325 5.05 -7.81 12.78
C ALA A 325 5.92 -7.51 14.03
N SER A 326 6.97 -8.30 14.25
CA SER A 326 7.88 -8.13 15.41
C SER A 326 8.68 -6.83 15.32
N PHE A 327 9.21 -6.51 14.14
CA PHE A 327 9.93 -5.28 13.85
C PHE A 327 9.00 -4.07 13.99
N GLY A 328 7.83 -4.09 13.34
CA GLY A 328 6.81 -3.05 13.42
C GLY A 328 6.40 -2.78 14.88
N ARG A 329 6.22 -3.83 15.69
CA ARG A 329 5.93 -3.69 17.11
C ARG A 329 7.07 -2.98 17.86
N ALA A 330 8.32 -3.41 17.66
CA ALA A 330 9.47 -2.82 18.33
C ALA A 330 9.64 -1.32 17.96
N VAL A 331 9.45 -0.98 16.68
CA VAL A 331 9.53 0.41 16.20
C VAL A 331 8.37 1.27 16.69
N PHE A 332 7.17 0.68 16.82
CA PHE A 332 6.02 1.36 17.40
C PHE A 332 6.21 1.65 18.89
N ASP A 333 6.68 0.67 19.66
CA ASP A 333 7.04 0.88 21.07
C ASP A 333 8.14 1.94 21.20
N LEU A 334 9.08 1.99 20.25
CA LEU A 334 10.09 3.04 20.17
C LEU A 334 9.45 4.43 19.98
N HIS A 335 8.51 4.58 19.05
CA HIS A 335 7.77 5.84 18.82
C HIS A 335 7.09 6.33 20.10
N LEU A 336 6.43 5.44 20.83
CA LEU A 336 5.75 5.78 22.09
C LEU A 336 6.73 6.18 23.20
N SER A 337 7.94 5.62 23.19
CA SER A 337 8.99 5.96 24.16
C SER A 337 9.65 7.32 23.89
N VAL A 338 9.69 7.76 22.63
CA VAL A 338 10.40 8.97 22.21
C VAL A 338 9.55 10.21 22.50
N THR A 339 10.07 11.07 23.39
CA THR A 339 9.44 12.37 23.66
C THR A 339 9.93 13.40 22.65
N PHE A 340 9.16 13.68 21.60
CA PHE A 340 9.50 14.76 20.66
C PHE A 340 9.46 16.13 21.35
N SER A 341 10.63 16.63 21.76
CA SER A 341 10.77 17.79 22.66
C SER A 341 10.32 19.13 22.06
N ARG A 342 10.04 19.21 20.75
CA ARG A 342 10.22 20.47 20.04
C ARG A 342 9.04 21.42 19.90
N ARG A 343 7.78 21.11 20.24
CA ARG A 343 6.71 22.16 20.08
C ARG A 343 5.43 22.09 20.92
N ARG A 344 5.15 21.03 21.68
CA ARG A 344 3.89 20.93 22.47
C ARG A 344 4.12 21.08 23.97
N ARG A 345 4.67 22.22 24.42
CA ARG A 345 4.74 22.54 25.87
C ARG A 345 3.39 22.84 26.54
N ARG A 346 2.26 22.87 25.81
CA ARG A 346 0.96 23.32 26.35
C ARG A 346 -0.05 22.25 26.74
N ARG A 347 0.16 20.97 26.44
CA ARG A 347 -0.67 19.87 26.96
C ARG A 347 0.20 18.65 27.21
N ARG A 348 0.51 18.38 28.48
CA ARG A 348 0.93 17.05 28.94
C ARG A 348 -0.24 16.08 28.70
N ARG A 349 -0.45 15.65 27.45
CA ARG A 349 -1.17 14.38 27.21
C ARG A 349 -0.19 13.27 27.60
N SER A 350 -0.71 12.22 28.25
CA SER A 350 0.08 11.02 28.53
C SER A 350 0.71 10.52 27.24
N LEU A 351 2.04 10.39 27.21
CA LEU A 351 2.84 9.98 26.04
C LEU A 351 2.61 8.54 25.59
N SER A 352 1.63 7.83 26.18
CA SER A 352 1.41 6.40 25.99
C SER A 352 0.41 6.05 24.89
N THR A 353 -0.14 7.02 24.16
CA THR A 353 -1.13 6.76 23.10
C THR A 353 -0.59 7.22 21.76
N ALA A 354 -0.61 6.33 20.77
CA ALA A 354 -0.25 6.68 19.39
C ALA A 354 -1.19 7.76 18.83
N ASP A 355 -0.63 8.66 18.03
CA ASP A 355 -1.39 9.58 17.19
C ASP A 355 -1.48 9.04 15.75
N CYS A 356 -2.39 9.61 14.96
CA CYS A 356 -2.59 9.14 13.60
C CYS A 356 -1.35 9.32 12.72
N ALA A 357 -0.56 10.38 12.95
CA ALA A 357 0.70 10.60 12.24
C ALA A 357 1.72 9.47 12.48
N THR A 358 1.78 8.95 13.71
CA THR A 358 2.60 7.77 14.04
C THR A 358 2.12 6.55 13.25
N ILE A 359 0.81 6.29 13.20
CA ILE A 359 0.24 5.15 12.46
C ILE A 359 0.52 5.27 10.96
N GLN A 360 0.33 6.46 10.38
CA GLN A 360 0.60 6.73 8.97
C GLN A 360 2.07 6.50 8.58
N SER A 361 3.01 6.62 9.54
CA SER A 361 4.43 6.32 9.27
C SER A 361 4.69 4.84 8.95
N PHE A 362 3.77 3.93 9.25
CA PHE A 362 3.92 2.50 8.95
C PHE A 362 3.37 2.11 7.57
N ASN A 363 2.86 3.05 6.78
CA ASN A 363 2.47 2.85 5.38
C ASN A 363 1.63 1.57 5.14
N GLY A 364 0.56 1.40 5.92
CA GLY A 364 -0.37 0.26 5.83
C GLY A 364 0.11 -1.06 6.46
N ALA A 365 1.36 -1.18 6.89
CA ALA A 365 1.89 -2.37 7.56
C ALA A 365 1.52 -2.40 9.06
N LEU A 366 0.22 -2.40 9.38
CA LEU A 366 -0.31 -2.20 10.73
C LEU A 366 -0.65 -3.49 11.49
N SER A 367 -0.30 -4.67 10.94
CA SER A 367 -0.67 -5.97 11.52
C SER A 367 -0.10 -6.19 12.94
N PHE A 368 0.93 -5.43 13.31
CA PHE A 368 1.55 -5.46 14.65
C PHE A 368 0.73 -4.77 15.75
N LEU A 369 -0.29 -3.95 15.39
CA LEU A 369 -1.11 -3.24 16.38
C LEU A 369 -2.00 -4.21 17.15
N THR A 370 -1.89 -4.27 18.46
CA THR A 370 -2.75 -5.13 19.28
C THR A 370 -4.16 -4.53 19.43
N ALA A 371 -5.12 -5.36 19.84
CA ALA A 371 -6.45 -4.89 20.22
C ALA A 371 -6.39 -3.78 21.30
N THR A 372 -5.44 -3.87 22.22
CA THR A 372 -5.21 -2.85 23.26
C THR A 372 -4.72 -1.54 22.68
N ASP A 373 -3.81 -1.56 21.70
CA ASP A 373 -3.34 -0.34 21.04
C ASP A 373 -4.50 0.37 20.34
N ILE A 374 -5.34 -0.39 19.61
CA ILE A 374 -6.52 0.13 18.90
C ILE A 374 -7.52 0.75 19.91
N LEU A 375 -7.79 0.09 21.03
CA LEU A 375 -8.69 0.60 22.08
C LEU A 375 -8.10 1.81 22.82
N SER A 376 -6.78 1.99 22.82
CA SER A 376 -6.11 3.12 23.47
C SER A 376 -6.16 4.41 22.63
N LEU A 377 -6.47 4.30 21.33
CA LEU A 377 -6.63 5.47 20.46
C LEU A 377 -7.82 6.31 20.90
N SER A 378 -7.63 7.63 20.93
CA SER A 378 -8.75 8.54 21.13
C SER A 378 -9.66 8.55 19.92
N SER A 379 -10.97 8.75 20.11
CA SER A 379 -11.96 8.69 19.03
C SER A 379 -11.64 9.59 17.83
N SER A 380 -11.05 10.78 18.06
CA SER A 380 -10.64 11.67 16.96
C SER A 380 -9.45 11.14 16.18
N GLU A 381 -8.42 10.62 16.87
CA GLU A 381 -7.24 10.05 16.22
C GLU A 381 -7.60 8.76 15.46
N PHE A 382 -8.53 7.97 16.01
CA PHE A 382 -9.07 6.79 15.35
C PHE A 382 -9.80 7.18 14.05
N GLU A 383 -10.69 8.19 14.10
CA GLU A 383 -11.43 8.70 12.94
C GLU A 383 -10.50 9.21 11.84
N ASP A 384 -9.49 9.99 12.21
CA ASP A 384 -8.48 10.54 11.29
C ASP A 384 -7.67 9.42 10.60
N CYS A 385 -7.54 8.24 11.22
CA CYS A 385 -6.75 7.11 10.72
C CYS A 385 -7.55 5.98 10.08
N ILE A 386 -8.88 6.11 9.94
CA ILE A 386 -9.72 5.03 9.37
C ILE A 386 -9.23 4.59 7.99
N GLY A 387 -8.74 5.51 7.15
CA GLY A 387 -8.25 5.20 5.82
C GLY A 387 -7.05 4.24 5.83
N GLU A 388 -6.12 4.42 6.76
CA GLU A 388 -4.93 3.56 6.88
C GLU A 388 -5.31 2.14 7.28
N PHE A 389 -6.28 2.00 8.19
CA PHE A 389 -6.69 0.69 8.69
C PHE A 389 -7.36 -0.21 7.63
N GLN A 390 -7.84 0.36 6.52
CA GLN A 390 -8.50 -0.43 5.46
C GLN A 390 -7.53 -1.26 4.61
N THR A 391 -6.24 -0.94 4.67
CA THR A 391 -5.21 -1.59 3.84
C THR A 391 -4.62 -2.85 4.46
N THR A 392 -4.91 -3.09 5.75
CA THR A 392 -4.32 -4.17 6.55
C THR A 392 -5.33 -5.29 6.76
N SER A 393 -4.85 -6.54 6.79
CA SER A 393 -5.65 -7.67 7.26
C SER A 393 -5.60 -7.74 8.78
N TRP A 394 -6.76 -7.92 9.42
CA TRP A 394 -6.91 -7.88 10.87
C TRP A 394 -7.35 -9.23 11.43
N THR A 395 -6.83 -9.59 12.59
CA THR A 395 -7.28 -10.72 13.40
C THR A 395 -8.65 -10.45 14.02
N SER A 396 -9.33 -11.51 14.48
CA SER A 396 -10.65 -11.41 15.13
C SER A 396 -10.67 -10.43 16.31
N ASP A 397 -9.60 -10.44 17.12
CA ASP A 397 -9.52 -9.63 18.34
C ASP A 397 -9.31 -8.15 17.98
N GLN A 398 -8.50 -7.87 16.96
CA GLN A 398 -8.32 -6.53 16.41
C GLN A 398 -9.63 -6.01 15.81
N LEU A 399 -10.36 -6.83 15.04
CA LEU A 399 -11.67 -6.47 14.48
C LEU A 399 -12.70 -6.16 15.57
N ALA A 400 -12.72 -6.90 16.67
CA ALA A 400 -13.58 -6.60 17.82
C ALA A 400 -13.21 -5.27 18.49
N ALA A 401 -11.91 -4.95 18.59
CA ALA A 401 -11.46 -3.64 19.04
C ALA A 401 -11.90 -2.50 18.10
N PHE A 402 -11.80 -2.68 16.78
CA PHE A 402 -12.32 -1.73 15.80
C PHE A 402 -13.83 -1.51 15.96
N GLN A 403 -14.60 -2.59 16.12
CA GLN A 403 -16.04 -2.49 16.33
C GLN A 403 -16.37 -1.68 17.58
N THR A 404 -15.62 -1.90 18.68
CA THR A 404 -15.79 -1.17 19.94
C THR A 404 -15.46 0.32 19.80
N GLN A 405 -14.40 0.66 19.07
CA GLN A 405 -14.09 2.06 18.77
C GLN A 405 -15.17 2.72 17.89
N LEU A 406 -15.62 2.02 16.85
CA LEU A 406 -16.67 2.53 15.95
C LEU A 406 -18.01 2.74 16.66
N THR A 407 -18.40 1.87 17.60
CA THR A 407 -19.61 2.10 18.40
C THR A 407 -19.43 3.30 19.32
N THR A 408 -18.24 3.48 19.91
CA THR A 408 -17.93 4.65 20.74
C THR A 408 -18.03 5.95 19.94
N VAL A 409 -17.43 6.00 18.74
CA VAL A 409 -17.53 7.14 17.82
C VAL A 409 -18.98 7.40 17.40
N LYS A 410 -19.71 6.35 17.00
CA LYS A 410 -21.15 6.47 16.62
C LYS A 410 -21.99 7.01 17.76
N VAL A 411 -21.79 6.54 18.99
CA VAL A 411 -22.52 7.03 20.17
C VAL A 411 -22.22 8.52 20.38
N VAL A 412 -20.97 8.95 20.24
CA VAL A 412 -20.62 10.37 20.33
C VAL A 412 -21.33 11.19 19.25
N VAL A 413 -21.32 10.75 17.99
CA VAL A 413 -22.01 11.45 16.89
C VAL A 413 -23.52 11.51 17.14
N VAL A 414 -24.14 10.41 17.54
CA VAL A 414 -25.57 10.36 17.86
C VAL A 414 -25.91 11.30 19.03
N VAL A 415 -25.10 11.30 20.10
CA VAL A 415 -25.29 12.21 21.24
C VAL A 415 -25.16 13.67 20.81
N VAL A 416 -24.17 14.01 19.98
CA VAL A 416 -24.00 15.37 19.44
C VAL A 416 -25.22 15.78 18.61
N VAL A 417 -25.71 14.90 17.72
CA VAL A 417 -26.92 15.15 16.92
C VAL A 417 -28.14 15.36 17.83
N VAL A 418 -28.33 14.53 18.84
CA VAL A 418 -29.44 14.67 19.80
C VAL A 418 -29.35 16.00 20.55
N VAL A 419 -28.16 16.40 21.02
CA VAL A 419 -27.95 17.69 21.69
C VAL A 419 -28.28 18.85 20.75
N VAL A 420 -27.81 18.81 19.49
CA VAL A 420 -28.14 19.84 18.50
C VAL A 420 -29.64 19.91 18.25
N VAL A 421 -30.33 18.77 18.09
CA VAL A 421 -31.78 18.73 17.91
C VAL A 421 -32.50 19.32 19.12
N VAL A 422 -32.09 18.98 20.35
CA VAL A 422 -32.68 19.55 21.57
C VAL A 422 -32.47 21.07 21.63
N VAL A 423 -31.27 21.57 21.31
CA VAL A 423 -30.99 23.01 21.26
C VAL A 423 -31.88 23.71 20.22
N VAL A 424 -32.04 23.14 19.03
CA VAL A 424 -32.92 23.68 17.99
C VAL A 424 -34.37 23.72 18.46
N VAL A 425 -34.87 22.65 19.09
CA VAL A 425 -36.22 22.60 19.65
C VAL A 425 -36.43 23.68 20.72
N VAL A 426 -35.46 23.85 21.64
CA VAL A 426 -35.52 24.90 22.67
C VAL A 426 -35.58 26.29 22.04
N VAL A 427 -34.74 26.56 21.02
CA VAL A 427 -34.77 27.85 20.29
C VAL A 427 -36.12 28.07 19.62
N VAL A 428 -36.70 27.06 18.98
CA VAL A 428 -38.03 27.16 18.35
C VAL A 428 -39.11 27.46 19.39
N VAL A 429 -39.11 26.79 20.54
CA VAL A 429 -40.07 27.04 21.63
C VAL A 429 -39.96 28.49 22.13
N VAL A 430 -38.74 28.99 22.36
CA VAL A 430 -38.51 30.38 22.79
C VAL A 430 -39.01 31.39 21.74
N VAL A 431 -38.79 31.11 20.45
CA VAL A 431 -39.32 31.96 19.37
C VAL A 431 -40.84 31.95 19.33
N VAL A 432 -41.48 30.78 19.48
CA VAL A 432 -42.93 30.66 19.52
C VAL A 432 -43.50 31.42 20.73
N GLU A 433 -42.92 31.28 21.92
CA GLU A 433 -43.33 32.04 23.11
C GLU A 433 -43.19 33.54 22.88
N ALA A 434 -42.07 34.00 22.31
CA ALA A 434 -41.87 35.41 21.98
C ALA A 434 -42.93 35.93 21.00
N VAL A 435 -43.27 35.15 19.96
CA VAL A 435 -44.34 35.50 19.00
C VAL A 435 -45.70 35.58 19.68
N VAL A 436 -46.03 34.64 20.56
CA VAL A 436 -47.29 34.67 21.33
C VAL A 436 -47.38 35.91 22.21
N VAL A 437 -46.29 36.29 22.88
CA VAL A 437 -46.22 37.52 23.68
C VAL A 437 -46.45 38.75 22.80
N VAL A 438 -45.80 38.84 21.64
CA VAL A 438 -45.99 39.95 20.69
C VAL A 438 -47.45 40.01 20.21
N VAL A 439 -48.06 38.89 19.86
CA VAL A 439 -49.47 38.84 19.45
C VAL A 439 -50.39 39.31 20.57
N LEU A 440 -50.15 38.87 21.82
CA LEU A 440 -50.93 39.32 22.98
C LEU A 440 -50.81 40.83 23.20
N VAL A 441 -49.60 41.40 23.08
CA VAL A 441 -49.39 42.84 23.17
C VAL A 441 -50.18 43.59 22.10
N VAL A 442 -50.14 43.12 20.84
CA VAL A 442 -50.90 43.72 19.74
C VAL A 442 -52.42 43.62 19.99
N VAL A 443 -52.92 42.48 20.47
CA VAL A 443 -54.34 42.31 20.81
C VAL A 443 -54.76 43.28 21.91
N VAL A 444 -53.96 43.41 22.98
CA VAL A 444 -54.23 44.37 24.06
C VAL A 444 -54.26 45.79 23.53
N GLU A 445 -53.31 46.17 22.67
CA GLU A 445 -53.26 47.49 22.04
C GLU A 445 -54.51 47.76 21.19
N VAL A 446 -54.92 46.80 20.35
CA VAL A 446 -56.15 46.90 19.55
C VAL A 446 -57.39 47.04 20.44
N VAL A 447 -57.50 46.27 21.52
CA VAL A 447 -58.61 46.38 22.48
C VAL A 447 -58.64 47.77 23.12
N VAL A 448 -57.49 48.31 23.54
CA VAL A 448 -57.39 49.67 24.09
C VAL A 448 -57.86 50.70 23.06
N ILE A 449 -57.42 50.59 21.81
CA ILE A 449 -57.85 51.49 20.72
C ILE A 449 -59.38 51.42 20.53
N VAL A 450 -59.95 50.22 20.46
CA VAL A 450 -61.41 50.04 20.30
C VAL A 450 -62.17 50.65 21.47
N VAL A 451 -61.73 50.44 22.71
CA VAL A 451 -62.35 51.02 23.90
C VAL A 451 -62.31 52.55 23.85
N VAL A 452 -61.17 53.13 23.47
CA VAL A 452 -61.04 54.60 23.30
C VAL A 452 -62.00 55.11 22.22
N VAL A 453 -62.07 54.45 21.06
CA VAL A 453 -62.99 54.83 19.98
C VAL A 453 -64.45 54.76 20.43
N VAL A 454 -64.85 53.70 21.14
CA VAL A 454 -66.22 53.55 21.66
C VAL A 454 -66.53 54.68 22.65
N ILE A 455 -65.62 54.99 23.57
CA ILE A 455 -65.79 56.11 24.52
C ILE A 455 -65.95 57.42 23.76
N VAL A 456 -65.10 57.70 22.76
CA VAL A 456 -65.18 58.92 21.94
C VAL A 456 -66.52 58.99 21.21
N VAL A 457 -66.97 57.91 20.57
CA VAL A 457 -68.27 57.86 19.87
C VAL A 457 -69.42 58.11 20.83
N VAL A 458 -69.43 57.48 22.01
CA VAL A 458 -70.45 57.70 23.04
C VAL A 458 -70.45 59.16 23.49
N VAL A 459 -69.28 59.76 23.74
CA VAL A 459 -69.15 61.17 24.11
C VAL A 459 -69.69 62.07 23.00
N VAL A 460 -69.35 61.82 21.74
CA VAL A 460 -69.83 62.58 20.58
C VAL A 460 -71.35 62.46 20.44
N ILE A 461 -71.92 61.26 20.57
CA ILE A 461 -73.38 61.05 20.52
C ILE A 461 -74.06 61.80 21.66
N VAL A 462 -73.55 61.70 22.89
CA VAL A 462 -74.12 62.40 24.06
C VAL A 462 -74.00 63.92 23.92
N GLN A 463 -72.90 64.43 23.36
CA GLN A 463 -72.78 65.84 23.06
C GLN A 463 -73.76 66.25 21.97
N SER A 464 -73.86 65.49 20.87
CA SER A 464 -74.78 65.75 19.76
C SER A 464 -76.25 65.69 20.17
N THR A 465 -76.65 64.80 21.08
CA THR A 465 -78.01 64.76 21.62
C THR A 465 -78.28 65.94 22.55
N ARG A 466 -77.27 66.42 23.30
CA ARG A 466 -77.37 67.67 24.08
C ARG A 466 -77.48 68.91 23.18
N THR A 467 -76.73 68.99 22.07
CA THR A 467 -76.86 70.10 21.10
C THR A 467 -78.18 70.03 20.34
N ALA A 468 -78.64 68.85 19.93
CA ALA A 468 -79.94 68.69 19.28
C ALA A 468 -81.11 69.04 20.22
N ALA A 469 -81.03 68.65 21.50
CA ALA A 469 -82.00 69.07 22.52
C ALA A 469 -81.96 70.59 22.78
N GLY A 470 -80.77 71.20 22.70
CA GLY A 470 -80.62 72.66 22.78
C GLY A 470 -81.25 73.41 21.59
N ILE A 471 -81.10 72.89 20.37
CA ILE A 471 -81.67 73.49 19.15
C ILE A 471 -83.21 73.33 19.11
N LEU A 472 -83.74 72.20 19.58
CA LEU A 472 -85.20 72.00 19.70
C LEU A 472 -85.86 72.93 20.72
N LEU A 473 -85.16 73.29 21.80
CA LEU A 473 -85.62 74.29 22.76
C LEU A 473 -85.60 75.72 22.21
N GLN A 474 -84.77 76.02 21.20
CA GLN A 474 -84.74 77.32 20.52
C GLN A 474 -85.84 77.49 19.44
N PHE A 475 -86.49 76.41 19.00
CA PHE A 475 -87.61 76.47 18.05
C PHE A 475 -88.99 76.50 18.73
N ILE A 476 -89.06 76.29 20.04
CA ILE A 476 -90.31 76.31 20.84
C ILE A 476 -90.50 77.65 21.58
N TYR A 477 -89.48 78.50 21.60
CA TYR A 477 -89.55 79.91 22.01
C TYR A 477 -89.50 80.82 20.79
#